data_AF-A0A0R1LJB4-F1
#
_entry.id   AF-A0A0R1LJB4-F1
#
_cell.length_a   1.000
_cell.length_b   1.000
_cell.length_c   1.000
_cell.angle_alpha   90.00
_cell.angle_beta   90.00
_cell.angle_gamma   90.00
#
_symmetry.space_group_name_H-M   'P 1'
#
loop_
_entity.id
_entity.type
_entity.pdbx_description
1 polymer ?
#
loop_
_entity_poly.entity_id
_entity_poly.type
_entity_poly.pdbx_seq_one_letter_code
_entity_poly.pdbx_strand_id
1 'polypeptide(L)' 'MATAASSMDKRTKIEIIGLMLVLVSPLLIALGTFHWTTLPLVELLIIGIMVIAITIGITKIAKQLVLAIKEGADTDYRER' A
#
# COMPACT_ATOMS: atom_id res chain seq x y z
N MET A 1 -12.21 0.04 30.92
CA MET A 1 -12.28 -0.71 29.65
C MET A 1 -12.06 0.19 28.42
N ALA A 2 -10.97 0.98 28.36
CA ALA A 2 -10.71 1.92 27.25
C ALA A 2 -9.34 1.70 26.55
N THR A 3 -8.55 0.73 27.00
CA THR A 3 -7.18 0.48 26.51
C THR A 3 -7.09 -0.53 25.38
N ALA A 4 -8.12 -1.36 25.16
CA ALA A 4 -8.10 -2.41 24.13
C ALA A 4 -8.41 -1.89 22.71
N ALA A 5 -9.21 -0.82 22.57
CA ALA A 5 -9.57 -0.27 21.26
C ALA A 5 -8.39 0.42 20.55
N SER A 6 -7.49 1.04 21.33
CA SER A 6 -6.33 1.81 20.80
C SER A 6 -5.23 0.93 20.19
N SER A 7 -5.06 -0.31 20.67
CA SER A 7 -4.02 -1.22 20.17
C SER A 7 -4.44 -1.93 18.87
N MET A 8 -5.74 -2.18 18.69
CA MET A 8 -6.30 -2.83 17.50
C MET A 8 -6.18 -1.94 16.26
N ASP A 9 -6.32 -0.62 16.43
CA ASP A 9 -6.12 0.38 15.39
C ASP A 9 -4.64 0.47 14.95
N LYS A 10 -3.70 0.40 15.90
CA LYS A 10 -2.25 0.42 15.60
C LYS A 10 -1.80 -0.83 14.83
N ARG A 11 -2.29 -2.01 15.20
CA ARG A 11 -1.98 -3.27 14.49
C ARG A 11 -2.47 -3.22 13.05
N THR A 12 -3.71 -2.79 12.84
CA THR A 12 -4.28 -2.60 11.49
C THR A 12 -3.43 -1.64 10.65
N LYS A 13 -3.00 -0.51 11.23
CA LYS A 13 -2.15 0.46 10.51
C LYS A 13 -0.80 -0.14 10.10
N ILE A 14 -0.18 -0.94 10.97
CA ILE A 14 1.08 -1.61 10.68
C ILE A 14 0.89 -2.65 9.56
N GLU A 15 -0.22 -3.40 9.57
CA GLU A 15 -0.56 -4.36 8.51
C GLU A 15 -0.78 -3.67 7.16
N ILE A 16 -1.51 -2.55 7.13
CA ILE A 16 -1.70 -1.74 5.91
C ILE A 16 -0.35 -1.23 5.39
N ILE A 17 0.50 -0.70 6.26
CA ILE A 17 1.83 -0.19 5.89
C ILE A 17 2.71 -1.33 5.36
N GLY A 18 2.69 -2.50 6.01
CA GLY A 18 3.44 -3.68 5.58
C GLY A 18 3.01 -4.16 4.18
N LEU A 19 1.70 -4.30 3.96
CA LEU A 19 1.14 -4.64 2.65
C LEU A 19 1.50 -3.61 1.58
N MET A 20 1.41 -2.33 1.91
CA MET A 20 1.76 -1.25 1.00
C MET A 20 3.25 -1.30 0.63
N LEU A 21 4.14 -1.56 1.59
CA LEU A 21 5.57 -1.73 1.33
C LEU A 21 5.85 -2.93 0.43
N VAL A 22 5.18 -4.06 0.64
CA VAL A 22 5.32 -5.24 -0.24
C VAL A 22 4.87 -4.90 -1.66
N LEU A 23 3.71 -4.25 -1.82
CA LEU A 23 3.16 -3.86 -3.12
C LEU A 23 4.01 -2.80 -3.86
N VAL A 24 4.64 -1.88 -3.12
CA VAL A 24 5.49 -0.81 -3.67
C VAL A 24 6.94 -1.29 -3.87
N SER A 25 7.39 -2.35 -3.19
CA SER A 25 8.77 -2.83 -3.26
C SER A 25 9.30 -3.12 -4.67
N PRO A 26 8.58 -3.82 -5.58
CA PRO A 26 9.11 -4.07 -6.93
C PRO A 26 9.23 -2.77 -7.73
N LEU A 27 8.35 -1.79 -7.50
CA LEU A 27 8.44 -0.47 -8.12
C LEU A 27 9.71 0.26 -7.64
N LEU A 28 10.01 0.24 -6.34
CA LEU A 28 11.22 0.86 -5.80
C LEU A 28 12.50 0.22 -6.33
N ILE A 29 12.53 -1.10 -6.48
CA ILE A 29 13.67 -1.82 -7.07
C ILE A 29 13.85 -1.44 -8.54
N ALA A 30 12.76 -1.38 -9.32
CA ALA A 30 12.79 -0.96 -10.71
C ALA A 30 13.30 0.49 -10.85
N LEU A 31 12.83 1.40 -9.99
CA LEU A 31 13.33 2.78 -9.98
C LEU A 31 14.81 2.87 -9.56
N GLY A 32 15.24 2.08 -8.57
CA GLY A 32 16.61 2.11 -8.06
C GLY A 32 17.64 1.53 -9.03
N THR A 33 17.23 0.62 -9.91
CA THR A 33 18.09 -0.01 -10.93
C THR A 33 18.15 0.78 -12.24
N PHE A 34 17.28 1.79 -12.38
CA PHE A 34 17.18 2.58 -13.60
C PHE A 34 18.28 3.66 -13.69
N HIS A 35 18.85 3.86 -14.88
CA HIS A 35 19.86 4.89 -15.13
C HIS A 35 19.17 6.22 -15.45
N TRP A 36 18.94 7.05 -14.44
CA TRP A 36 18.19 8.31 -14.55
C TRP A 36 18.89 9.40 -15.35
N THR A 37 20.22 9.38 -15.40
CA THR A 37 21.04 10.43 -16.02
C THR A 37 21.01 10.42 -17.54
N THR A 38 20.50 9.34 -18.15
CA THR A 38 20.42 9.19 -19.61
C THR A 38 19.09 9.66 -20.20
N LEU A 39 18.12 10.04 -19.36
CA LEU A 39 16.79 10.44 -19.83
C LEU A 39 16.65 11.95 -19.99
N PRO A 40 16.01 12.42 -21.08
CA PRO A 40 15.58 13.81 -21.22
C PRO A 40 14.49 14.16 -20.19
N LEU A 41 14.43 15.45 -19.84
CA LEU A 41 13.60 15.96 -18.75
C LEU A 41 12.10 15.64 -18.90
N VAL A 42 11.59 15.63 -20.13
CA VAL A 42 10.17 15.33 -20.41
C VAL A 42 9.81 13.90 -20.04
N GLU A 43 10.67 12.94 -20.38
CA GLU A 43 10.47 11.53 -20.05
C GLU A 43 10.54 11.30 -18.54
N LEU A 44 11.46 12.00 -17.86
CA LEU A 44 11.56 12.00 -16.41
C LEU A 44 10.25 12.49 -15.74
N LEU A 45 9.63 13.51 -16.33
CA LEU A 45 8.39 14.12 -15.82
C LEU A 45 7.20 13.16 -16.00
N ILE A 46 7.13 12.45 -17.14
CA ILE A 46 6.12 11.41 -17.39
C ILE A 46 6.27 10.27 -16.38
N ILE A 47 7.49 9.77 -16.17
CA ILE A 47 7.78 8.71 -15.19
C ILE A 47 7.38 9.18 -13.78
N GLY A 48 7.71 10.41 -13.41
CA GLY A 48 7.30 10.99 -12.13
C GLY A 48 5.78 10.99 -11.93
N ILE A 49 5.01 11.43 -12.93
CA ILE A 49 3.54 11.41 -12.88
C ILE A 49 3.01 9.98 -12.77
N MET A 50 3.57 9.04 -13.53
CA MET A 50 3.17 7.63 -13.48
C MET A 50 3.41 7.03 -12.09
N VAL A 51 4.56 7.28 -11.49
CA VAL A 51 4.91 6.78 -10.15
C VAL A 51 3.93 7.32 -9.10
N ILE A 52 3.56 8.60 -9.19
CA ILE A 52 2.55 9.19 -8.30
C ILE A 52 1.19 8.50 -8.49
N ALA A 53 0.75 8.32 -9.72
CA ALA A 53 -0.53 7.65 -10.01
C ALA A 53 -0.56 6.21 -9.49
N ILE A 54 0.52 5.45 -9.69
CA ILE A 54 0.67 4.07 -9.19
C ILE A 54 0.62 4.05 -7.66
N THR A 55 1.32 4.97 -7.00
CA THR A 55 1.33 5.05 -5.53
C THR A 55 -0.08 5.31 -4.97
N ILE A 56 -0.85 6.19 -5.60
CA ILE A 56 -2.25 6.45 -5.24
C ILE A 56 -3.10 5.18 -5.46
N GLY A 57 -2.91 4.49 -6.58
CA GLY A 57 -3.61 3.23 -6.89
C GLY A 57 -3.34 2.14 -5.85
N ILE A 58 -2.07 1.89 -5.52
CA ILE A 58 -1.65 0.91 -4.51
C ILE A 58 -2.25 1.25 -3.15
N THR A 59 -2.28 2.53 -2.76
CA THR A 59 -2.89 2.96 -1.49
C THR A 59 -4.38 2.61 -1.42
N LYS A 60 -5.11 2.78 -2.53
CA LYS A 60 -6.54 2.41 -2.59
C LYS A 60 -6.73 0.90 -2.52
N ILE A 61 -5.92 0.14 -3.26
CA ILE A 61 -5.96 -1.33 -3.25
C ILE A 61 -5.64 -1.88 -1.85
N ALA A 62 -4.59 -1.38 -1.21
CA ALA A 62 -4.20 -1.82 0.14
C ALA A 62 -5.33 -1.59 1.16
N LYS A 63 -6.03 -0.44 1.07
CA LYS A 63 -7.20 -0.16 1.92
C LYS A 63 -8.35 -1.13 1.65
N GLN A 64 -8.67 -1.39 0.38
CA GLN A 64 -9.73 -2.33 0.00
C GLN A 64 -9.41 -3.75 0.43
N LEU A 65 -8.16 -4.19 0.29
CA LEU A 65 -7.72 -5.52 0.69
C LEU A 65 -7.86 -5.71 2.20
N VAL A 66 -7.43 -4.75 3.01
CA VAL A 66 -7.58 -4.83 4.47
C VAL A 66 -9.04 -4.78 4.90
N LEU A 67 -9.89 -4.01 4.22
CA LEU A 67 -11.32 -3.99 4.49
C LEU A 67 -11.96 -5.35 4.16
N ALA A 68 -11.63 -5.93 3.00
CA ALA A 68 -12.11 -7.26 2.60
C ALA A 68 -11.65 -8.37 3.55
N ILE A 69 -10.41 -8.32 4.04
CA ILE A 69 -9.90 -9.28 5.05
C ILE A 69 -10.67 -9.12 6.36
N LYS A 70 -10.98 -7.89 6.78
CA LYS A 70 -11.75 -7.64 8.00
C LYS A 70 -13.21 -8.07 7.89
N GLU A 71 -13.88 -7.77 6.78
CA GLU A 71 -15.26 -8.22 6.54
C GLU A 71 -15.34 -9.74 6.41
N GLY A 72 -14.38 -10.36 5.71
CA GLY A 72 -14.29 -11.82 5.62
C GLY A 72 -14.03 -12.49 6.98
N ALA A 73 -13.21 -11.87 7.83
CA ALA A 73 -13.00 -12.34 9.20
C ALA A 73 -14.27 -12.19 10.06
N ASP A 74 -15.02 -11.10 9.91
CA ASP A 74 -16.24 -10.84 10.70
C ASP A 74 -17.40 -11.80 10.31
N THR A 75 -17.47 -12.21 9.04
CA THR A 75 -18.42 -13.25 8.60
C THR A 75 -18.12 -14.64 9.18
N ASP A 76 -16.85 -15.02 9.32
CA ASP A 76 -16.44 -16.33 9.86
C ASP A 76 -16.72 -16.47 11.37
N TYR A 77 -16.74 -15.35 12.11
CA TYR A 77 -17.12 -15.35 13.53
C TYR A 77 -18.63 -15.42 13.77
N ARG A 78 -19.47 -15.04 12.80
CA ARG A 78 -20.93 -15.00 12.97
C ARG A 78 -21.60 -16.35 12.71
N GLU A 79 -20.90 -17.28 12.07
CA GLU A 79 -21.38 -18.64 11.78
C GLU A 79 -20.96 -19.67 12.85
N ARG A 80 -20.29 -19.25 13.93
CA ARG A 80 -19.91 -20.11 15.06
C ARG A 80 -20.62 -19.72 16.36
#